data_AF-A0A6S7FQ97-F1
#
_entry.id   AF-A0A6S7FQ97-F1
#
_cell.length_a   1.000
_cell.length_b   1.000
_cell.length_c   1.000
_cell.angle_alpha   90.00
_cell.angle_beta   90.00
_cell.angle_gamma   90.00
#
_symmetry.space_group_name_H-M   'P 1'
#
loop_
_entity.id
_entity.type
_entity.pdbx_description
1 polymer ?
#
loop_
_entity_poly.entity_id
_entity_poly.type
_entity_poly.pdbx_seq_one_letter_code
_entity_poly.pdbx_strand_id
1 'polypeptide(L)'
;WCQKPDVTRRQWQHQKFVDCSYATVARNGDLAGKSKNARFSSSNETHTSHKYACSQEGFSFCWIPMGVLFKNENVTSEMIDILKKFQTYIPSMAGNNGTVFFNQLCSGDQLSVERAVNSIHSVANGYTAEDRLERFNVQPGDWHTGVKILEMLFRQFYSTSSSKDECTMMADRNLIKRRNVKDDPHAAYRADRDFLILEVTARIICAAFHVLGMNNTKDKPQQLQIPETIKDQSEMEKQQILHKAAAKIVDEIIVNEQMMDATISNLISEQEKQACT
;
A
#
# COMPACT_ATOMS: atom_id res chain seq x y z
N TRP A 1 40.00 4.51 -11.79
CA TRP A 1 40.49 5.81 -11.31
C TRP A 1 39.27 6.70 -11.15
N CYS A 2 38.65 6.84 -9.99
CA CYS A 2 39.23 7.29 -8.73
C CYS A 2 38.56 6.61 -7.52
N GLN A 3 39.29 6.62 -6.42
CA GLN A 3 39.13 5.90 -5.16
C GLN A 3 37.82 6.17 -4.39
N LYS A 4 37.39 5.15 -3.64
CA LYS A 4 36.53 5.31 -2.46
C LYS A 4 37.35 5.96 -1.33
N PRO A 5 36.80 6.94 -0.59
CA PRO A 5 37.28 7.23 0.75
C PRO A 5 36.56 6.34 1.77
N ASP A 6 37.36 5.58 2.52
CA ASP A 6 37.00 4.87 3.74
C ASP A 6 37.39 5.75 4.92
N VAL A 7 36.42 6.33 5.64
CA VAL A 7 36.66 6.96 6.96
C VAL A 7 35.41 6.82 7.85
N THR A 8 35.51 5.81 8.72
CA THR A 8 35.02 5.73 10.12
C THR A 8 33.53 5.78 10.45
N ARG A 9 33.02 4.59 10.79
CA ARG A 9 31.98 4.35 11.82
C ARG A 9 32.31 5.12 13.10
N ARG A 10 31.49 6.12 13.45
CA ARG A 10 31.05 6.53 14.81
C ARG A 10 30.65 8.01 14.77
N GLN A 11 29.39 8.29 14.39
CA GLN A 11 28.61 9.48 14.80
C GLN A 11 27.20 9.59 14.17
N TRP A 12 26.66 8.52 13.59
CA TRP A 12 25.29 8.50 13.10
C TRP A 12 24.32 8.12 14.23
N GLN A 13 23.99 9.06 15.12
CA GLN A 13 22.86 8.84 16.04
C GLN A 13 21.76 9.91 16.02
N HIS A 14 21.91 11.08 15.41
CA HIS A 14 20.81 12.08 15.39
C HIS A 14 20.61 12.77 14.03
N GLN A 15 20.50 12.00 12.95
CA GLN A 15 19.95 12.49 11.70
C GLN A 15 18.85 11.53 11.24
N LYS A 16 17.61 11.79 11.66
CA LYS A 16 16.46 11.14 11.04
C LYS A 16 16.39 11.64 9.61
N PHE A 17 16.54 10.73 8.66
CA PHE A 17 16.23 10.97 7.26
C PHE A 17 14.73 11.27 7.20
N VAL A 18 14.37 12.50 6.82
CA VAL A 18 12.99 12.82 6.47
C VAL A 18 12.70 12.07 5.18
N ASP A 19 11.81 11.08 5.28
CA ASP A 19 11.38 10.29 4.14
C ASP A 19 10.88 11.22 3.02
N CYS A 20 11.37 10.94 1.82
CA CYS A 20 11.01 11.64 0.60
C CYS A 20 9.48 11.57 0.44
N SER A 21 8.78 12.68 0.67
CA SER A 21 7.32 12.73 0.53
C SER A 21 6.95 12.41 -0.92
N TYR A 22 6.25 11.30 -1.12
CA TYR A 22 5.83 10.83 -2.43
C TYR A 22 4.45 11.41 -2.77
N ALA A 23 4.41 12.29 -3.77
CA ALA A 23 3.14 12.72 -4.37
C ALA A 23 2.72 11.71 -5.45
N THR A 24 1.73 10.87 -5.15
CA THR A 24 1.08 10.01 -6.14
C THR A 24 -0.05 10.78 -6.81
N VAL A 25 0.09 11.11 -8.09
CA VAL A 25 -1.02 11.59 -8.92
C VAL A 25 -1.71 10.37 -9.52
N ALA A 26 -2.83 9.94 -8.93
CA ALA A 26 -3.67 8.90 -9.51
C ALA A 26 -4.48 9.49 -10.68
N ARG A 27 -4.37 8.91 -11.88
CA ARG A 27 -5.38 9.09 -12.93
C ARG A 27 -6.53 8.13 -12.64
N ASN A 28 -7.76 8.66 -12.59
CA ASN A 28 -8.95 7.82 -12.71
C ASN A 28 -8.93 7.17 -14.10
N GLY A 29 -8.74 5.85 -14.13
CA GLY A 29 -8.86 5.05 -15.34
C GLY A 29 -10.32 4.77 -15.65
N ASP A 30 -10.68 4.99 -16.91
CA ASP A 30 -11.99 4.83 -17.52
C ASP A 30 -12.65 3.46 -17.25
N LEU A 31 -13.84 3.48 -16.66
CA LEU A 31 -14.87 2.46 -16.87
C LEU A 31 -15.68 2.88 -18.10
N ALA A 32 -15.29 2.38 -19.28
CA ALA A 32 -16.05 2.59 -20.51
C ALA A 32 -17.26 1.64 -20.58
N GLY A 33 -18.47 2.19 -20.51
CA GLY A 33 -19.73 1.43 -20.60
C GLY A 33 -20.96 2.28 -20.92
N LYS A 34 -20.94 2.94 -22.09
CA LYS A 34 -22.05 3.52 -22.90
C LYS A 34 -23.42 3.78 -22.22
N SER A 35 -23.79 5.06 -22.11
CA SER A 35 -25.15 5.56 -22.33
C SER A 35 -25.11 6.93 -23.02
N LYS A 36 -26.01 7.14 -23.99
CA LYS A 36 -26.03 8.22 -24.97
C LYS A 36 -26.65 9.51 -24.41
N ASN A 37 -26.19 10.64 -24.95
CA ASN A 37 -26.76 12.00 -24.86
C ASN A 37 -26.45 12.83 -23.61
N ALA A 38 -25.24 13.38 -23.56
CA ALA A 38 -25.00 14.72 -23.03
C ALA A 38 -23.88 15.38 -23.85
N ARG A 39 -24.17 16.49 -24.55
CA ARG A 39 -23.13 17.37 -25.08
C ARG A 39 -22.43 18.01 -23.89
N PHE A 40 -21.32 17.43 -23.45
CA PHE A 40 -20.35 18.17 -22.65
C PHE A 40 -19.42 18.90 -23.61
N SER A 41 -19.45 20.23 -23.55
CA SER A 41 -18.43 21.09 -24.15
C SER A 41 -17.06 20.59 -23.74
N SER A 42 -16.14 20.46 -24.70
CA SER A 42 -14.74 20.18 -24.44
C SER A 42 -14.14 21.31 -23.60
N SER A 43 -14.20 21.18 -22.28
CA SER A 43 -13.24 21.86 -21.43
C SER A 43 -11.96 21.06 -21.57
N ASN A 44 -11.02 21.59 -22.36
CA ASN A 44 -9.62 21.18 -22.26
C ASN A 44 -9.27 21.23 -20.77
N GLU A 45 -9.15 20.07 -20.13
CA GLU A 45 -8.54 20.01 -18.82
C GLU A 45 -7.12 20.50 -18.99
N THR A 46 -6.88 21.73 -18.54
CA THR A 46 -5.57 22.35 -18.56
C THR A 46 -4.64 21.49 -17.73
N HIS A 47 -3.81 20.69 -18.40
CA HIS A 47 -2.59 20.15 -17.80
C HIS A 47 -1.86 21.31 -17.17
N THR A 48 -1.86 21.38 -15.83
CA THR A 48 -1.27 22.50 -15.11
C THR A 48 0.24 22.36 -15.24
N SER A 49 0.88 23.28 -15.96
CA SER A 49 2.33 23.33 -16.04
C SER A 49 2.89 23.67 -14.65
N HIS A 50 3.25 22.66 -13.86
CA HIS A 50 4.10 22.88 -12.70
C HIS A 50 5.53 23.11 -13.20
N LYS A 51 6.34 23.89 -12.45
CA LYS A 51 7.73 24.21 -12.80
C LYS A 51 8.60 22.98 -13.11
N TYR A 52 8.18 21.82 -12.62
CA TYR A 52 8.86 20.55 -12.80
C TYR A 52 8.07 19.55 -13.68
N ALA A 53 7.12 20.00 -14.49
CA ALA A 53 6.37 19.10 -15.36
C ALA A 53 7.29 18.43 -16.38
N CYS A 54 7.50 17.13 -16.22
CA CYS A 54 8.14 16.30 -17.24
C CYS A 54 7.16 16.17 -18.42
N SER A 55 7.46 16.80 -19.55
CA SER A 55 6.69 16.64 -20.78
C SER A 55 6.87 15.21 -21.30
N GLN A 56 5.96 14.28 -21.05
CA GLN A 56 6.04 12.95 -21.66
C GLN A 56 4.69 12.41 -22.13
N GLU A 57 4.62 12.22 -23.44
CA GLU A 57 3.83 11.18 -24.08
C GLU A 57 4.37 9.82 -23.61
N GLY A 58 3.50 8.96 -23.10
CA GLY A 58 3.88 7.64 -22.61
C GLY A 58 4.08 7.59 -21.09
N PHE A 59 3.49 6.56 -20.51
CA PHE A 59 3.40 6.30 -19.08
C PHE A 59 4.80 5.97 -18.49
N SER A 60 5.62 6.98 -18.21
CA SER A 60 6.89 6.80 -17.50
C SER A 60 6.85 7.57 -16.19
N PHE A 61 6.99 6.85 -15.08
CA PHE A 61 6.98 7.41 -13.73
C PHE A 61 8.26 8.23 -13.52
N CYS A 62 8.17 9.56 -13.62
CA CYS A 62 9.31 10.45 -13.45
C CYS A 62 9.47 10.86 -11.98
N TRP A 63 10.56 10.41 -11.35
CA TRP A 63 10.95 10.88 -10.01
C TRP A 63 11.65 12.22 -10.13
N ILE A 64 11.06 13.25 -9.52
CA ILE A 64 11.64 14.60 -9.52
C ILE A 64 12.09 14.92 -8.09
N PRO A 65 13.40 15.10 -7.85
CA PRO A 65 13.86 15.52 -6.54
C PRO A 65 13.41 16.96 -6.26
N MET A 66 12.58 17.13 -5.23
CA MET A 66 11.98 18.42 -4.84
C MET A 66 12.92 19.34 -4.04
N GLY A 67 14.19 18.95 -3.92
CA GLY A 67 15.22 19.63 -3.13
C GLY A 67 15.30 19.16 -1.68
N VAL A 68 16.34 19.61 -0.95
CA VAL A 68 16.54 19.33 0.47
C VAL A 68 16.20 20.59 1.28
N LEU A 69 15.39 20.45 2.32
CA LEU A 69 15.09 21.52 3.26
C LEU A 69 15.93 21.31 4.53
N PHE A 70 16.76 22.30 4.87
CA PHE A 70 17.54 22.30 6.11
C PHE A 70 16.67 22.79 7.28
N LYS A 71 15.65 22.00 7.62
CA LYS A 71 14.67 22.27 8.68
C LYS A 71 14.42 21.00 9.48
N ASN A 72 14.18 21.15 10.77
CA ASN A 72 13.99 20.08 11.72
C ASN A 72 12.52 19.94 12.10
N GLU A 73 11.92 18.82 11.73
CA GLU A 73 10.54 18.45 12.08
C GLU A 73 10.27 18.45 13.60
N ASN A 74 11.30 18.27 14.44
CA ASN A 74 11.15 18.23 15.89
C ASN A 74 10.89 19.64 16.48
N VAL A 75 11.14 20.70 15.72
CA VAL A 75 10.96 22.09 16.16
C VAL A 75 9.72 22.66 15.49
N THR A 76 8.70 23.02 16.27
CA THR A 76 7.40 23.48 15.75
C THR A 76 7.50 24.61 14.73
N SER A 77 8.33 25.63 14.99
CA SER A 77 8.52 26.75 14.06
C SER A 77 9.11 26.30 12.71
N GLU A 78 10.03 25.34 12.73
CA GLU A 78 10.63 24.81 11.51
C GLU A 78 9.70 23.83 10.78
N MET A 79 8.84 23.12 11.53
CA MET A 79 7.77 22.29 10.94
C MET A 79 6.75 23.15 10.19
N ILE A 80 6.39 24.33 10.73
CA ILE A 80 5.54 25.31 10.02
C ILE A 80 6.22 25.74 8.71
N ASP A 81 7.52 26.06 8.72
CA ASP A 81 8.26 26.41 7.51
C ASP A 81 8.26 25.28 6.46
N ILE A 82 8.39 24.02 6.91
CA ILE A 82 8.30 22.84 6.04
C ILE A 82 6.91 22.75 5.40
N LEU A 83 5.85 22.88 6.20
CA LEU A 83 4.47 22.81 5.71
C LEU A 83 4.14 23.96 4.75
N LYS A 84 4.58 25.19 5.04
CA LYS A 84 4.46 26.33 4.11
C LYS A 84 5.15 26.03 2.79
N LYS A 85 6.33 25.42 2.83
CA LYS A 85 7.03 25.02 1.60
C LYS A 85 6.24 23.97 0.81
N PHE A 86 5.63 22.99 1.47
CA PHE A 86 4.80 22.00 0.81
C PHE A 86 3.52 22.59 0.21
N GLN A 87 2.95 23.60 0.84
CA GLN A 87 1.76 24.29 0.33
C GLN A 87 2.01 24.95 -1.04
N THR A 88 3.25 25.37 -1.33
CA THR A 88 3.62 25.89 -2.66
C THR A 88 3.51 24.88 -3.80
N TYR A 89 3.48 23.58 -3.46
CA TYR A 89 3.31 22.50 -4.43
C TYR A 89 1.85 22.06 -4.58
N ILE A 90 0.97 22.48 -3.66
CA ILE A 90 -0.45 22.18 -3.74
C ILE A 90 -1.07 23.05 -4.83
N PRO A 91 -1.83 22.48 -5.78
CA PRO A 91 -2.57 23.27 -6.74
C PRO A 91 -3.46 24.28 -6.03
N SER A 92 -3.45 25.52 -6.50
CA SER A 92 -4.27 26.59 -5.95
C SER A 92 -5.01 27.31 -7.08
N MET A 93 -6.29 27.62 -6.86
CA MET A 93 -7.04 28.50 -7.76
C MET A 93 -7.18 29.88 -7.12
N ALA A 94 -7.01 30.93 -7.92
CA ALA A 94 -7.35 32.29 -7.50
C ALA A 94 -8.87 32.43 -7.47
N GLY A 95 -9.44 32.52 -6.26
CA GLY A 95 -10.85 32.82 -6.04
C GLY A 95 -11.08 34.31 -5.78
N ASN A 96 -12.35 34.73 -5.85
CA ASN A 96 -12.75 36.13 -5.60
C ASN A 96 -12.35 36.67 -4.21
N ASN A 97 -12.14 35.78 -3.22
CA ASN A 97 -11.83 36.13 -1.82
C ASN A 97 -10.45 35.62 -1.35
N GLY A 98 -9.56 35.25 -2.28
CA GLY A 98 -8.22 34.72 -1.97
C GLY A 98 -7.89 33.40 -2.69
N THR A 99 -6.70 32.86 -2.43
CA THR A 99 -6.25 31.57 -2.98
C THR A 99 -6.95 30.41 -2.28
N VAL A 100 -7.64 29.57 -3.06
CA VAL A 100 -8.27 28.33 -2.59
C VAL A 100 -7.34 27.17 -2.92
N PHE A 101 -6.91 26.45 -1.88
CA PHE A 101 -6.09 25.25 -2.02
C PHE A 101 -6.96 23.99 -2.16
N PHE A 102 -6.49 23.01 -2.93
CA PHE A 102 -7.09 21.68 -2.96
C PHE A 102 -6.69 20.86 -1.73
N ASN A 103 -7.54 19.92 -1.31
CA ASN A 103 -7.23 19.00 -0.23
C ASN A 103 -6.06 18.09 -0.65
N GLN A 104 -4.95 18.15 0.09
CA GLN A 104 -3.78 17.31 -0.12
C GLN A 104 -3.65 16.28 0.99
N LEU A 105 -3.61 15.01 0.61
CA LEU A 105 -3.26 13.92 1.51
C LEU A 105 -1.75 13.93 1.75
N CYS A 106 -1.35 13.95 3.03
CA CYS A 106 0.03 13.83 3.46
C CYS A 106 0.15 12.66 4.42
N SER A 107 1.06 11.73 4.15
CA SER A 107 1.31 10.58 5.02
C SER A 107 2.75 10.60 5.52
N GLY A 108 2.94 10.24 6.78
CA GLY A 108 4.25 10.20 7.43
C GLY A 108 4.22 9.32 8.67
N ASP A 109 5.35 9.20 9.36
CA ASP A 109 5.39 8.47 10.63
C ASP A 109 4.46 9.13 11.69
N GLN A 110 4.10 8.36 12.72
CA GLN A 110 3.16 8.81 13.77
C GLN A 110 3.62 10.11 14.47
N LEU A 111 4.90 10.23 14.80
CA LEU A 111 5.43 11.42 15.50
C LEU A 111 5.45 12.64 14.58
N SER A 112 5.82 12.44 13.32
CA SER A 112 5.82 13.46 12.29
C SER A 112 4.41 13.98 12.01
N VAL A 113 3.42 13.09 11.99
CA VAL A 113 2.00 13.46 11.87
C VAL A 113 1.52 14.23 13.10
N GLU A 114 1.83 13.78 14.31
CA GLU A 114 1.48 14.50 15.54
C GLU A 114 2.05 15.92 15.55
N ARG A 115 3.32 16.07 15.16
CA ARG A 115 3.99 17.38 15.05
C ARG A 115 3.37 18.26 13.98
N ALA A 116 3.00 17.69 12.83
CA ALA A 116 2.32 18.41 11.76
C ALA A 116 0.96 18.92 12.24
N VAL A 117 0.16 18.07 12.88
CA VAL A 117 -1.17 18.41 13.42
C VAL A 117 -1.05 19.52 14.48
N ASN A 118 -0.12 19.38 15.42
CA ASN A 118 0.14 20.40 16.45
C ASN A 118 0.58 21.73 15.83
N SER A 119 1.42 21.68 14.79
CA SER A 119 1.88 22.88 14.07
C SER A 119 0.75 23.58 13.34
N ILE A 120 -0.10 22.83 12.61
CA ILE A 120 -1.29 23.37 11.93
C ILE A 120 -2.25 23.99 12.94
N HIS A 121 -2.48 23.32 14.07
CA HIS A 121 -3.34 23.84 15.13
C HIS A 121 -2.80 25.15 15.72
N SER A 122 -1.48 25.28 15.87
CA SER A 122 -0.85 26.49 16.41
C SER A 122 -1.04 27.73 15.53
N VAL A 123 -1.24 27.54 14.22
CA VAL A 123 -1.44 28.62 13.24
C VAL A 123 -2.88 28.77 12.77
N ALA A 124 -3.83 28.05 13.38
CA ALA A 124 -5.24 28.03 12.99
C ALA A 124 -5.93 29.42 13.01
N ASN A 125 -5.38 30.37 13.79
CA ASN A 125 -5.88 31.74 13.89
C ASN A 125 -5.30 32.70 12.83
N GLY A 126 -4.58 32.19 11.82
CA GLY A 126 -4.01 33.00 10.75
C GLY A 126 -5.06 33.76 9.92
N TYR A 127 -4.70 34.94 9.42
CA TYR A 127 -5.60 35.78 8.63
C TYR A 127 -5.83 35.23 7.21
N THR A 128 -4.84 34.57 6.63
CA THR A 128 -4.92 33.98 5.28
C THR A 128 -5.02 32.46 5.34
N ALA A 129 -5.55 31.83 4.27
CA ALA A 129 -5.60 30.37 4.17
C ALA A 129 -4.20 29.73 4.08
N GLU A 130 -3.20 30.49 3.61
CA GLU A 130 -1.79 30.10 3.61
C GLU A 130 -1.22 30.11 5.03
N ASP A 131 -1.47 31.17 5.80
CA ASP A 131 -0.99 31.25 7.18
C ASP A 131 -1.65 30.20 8.08
N ARG A 132 -2.90 29.85 7.82
CA ARG A 132 -3.63 28.79 8.54
C ARG A 132 -3.22 27.37 8.16
N LEU A 133 -2.36 27.20 7.14
CA LEU A 133 -1.99 25.88 6.60
C LEU A 133 -3.23 25.01 6.32
N GLU A 134 -4.27 25.59 5.72
CA GLU A 134 -5.48 24.85 5.43
C GLU A 134 -5.24 23.76 4.38
N ARG A 135 -6.13 22.75 4.37
CA ARG A 135 -6.23 21.72 3.32
C ARG A 135 -5.15 20.64 3.33
N PHE A 136 -4.30 20.60 4.36
CA PHE A 136 -3.52 19.41 4.69
C PHE A 136 -4.39 18.36 5.39
N ASN A 137 -4.59 17.21 4.76
CA ASN A 137 -5.13 16.02 5.40
C ASN A 137 -3.95 15.11 5.79
N VAL A 138 -3.51 15.21 7.04
CA VAL A 138 -2.35 14.45 7.54
C VAL A 138 -2.80 13.12 8.12
N GLN A 139 -2.21 12.01 7.68
CA GLN A 139 -2.55 10.67 8.12
C GLN A 139 -1.30 9.87 8.51
N PRO A 140 -1.33 9.10 9.59
CA PRO A 140 -0.25 8.18 9.91
C PRO A 140 -0.07 7.18 8.77
N GLY A 141 1.18 7.01 8.34
CA GLY A 141 1.59 6.00 7.40
C GLY A 141 1.80 4.68 8.14
N ASP A 142 1.05 3.66 7.76
CA ASP A 142 1.08 2.34 8.40
C ASP A 142 2.28 1.47 7.97
N TRP A 143 3.42 2.07 7.62
CA TRP A 143 4.61 1.30 7.26
C TRP A 143 5.09 0.43 8.43
N HIS A 144 5.20 1.01 9.63
CA HIS A 144 5.59 0.26 10.83
C HIS A 144 4.60 -0.86 11.17
N THR A 145 3.30 -0.58 11.06
CA THR A 145 2.23 -1.58 11.22
C THR A 145 2.41 -2.73 10.22
N GLY A 146 2.67 -2.40 8.95
CA GLY A 146 2.91 -3.38 7.90
C GLY A 146 4.16 -4.22 8.14
N VAL A 147 5.25 -3.63 8.65
CA VAL A 147 6.47 -4.38 9.02
C VAL A 147 6.19 -5.32 10.19
N LYS A 148 5.43 -4.88 11.20
CA LYS A 148 5.09 -5.71 12.37
C LYS A 148 4.21 -6.90 12.01
N ILE A 149 3.22 -6.70 11.14
CA ILE A 149 2.39 -7.81 10.64
C ILE A 149 3.28 -8.81 9.87
N LEU A 150 4.18 -8.31 9.02
CA LEU A 150 5.09 -9.15 8.25
C LEU A 150 6.04 -9.95 9.16
N GLU A 151 6.56 -9.33 10.22
CA GLU A 151 7.37 -9.97 11.26
C GLU A 151 6.62 -11.10 11.97
N MET A 152 5.36 -10.87 12.35
CA MET A 152 4.52 -11.92 12.96
C MET A 152 4.29 -13.10 12.01
N LEU A 153 4.03 -12.83 10.71
CA LEU A 153 3.81 -13.87 9.71
C LEU A 153 5.10 -14.66 9.43
N PHE A 154 6.25 -13.99 9.31
CA PHE A 154 7.53 -14.65 9.13
C PHE A 154 7.88 -15.52 10.35
N ARG A 155 7.63 -15.04 11.56
CA ARG A 155 7.85 -15.85 12.77
C ARG A 155 7.02 -17.14 12.79
N GLN A 156 5.83 -17.12 12.19
CA GLN A 156 4.95 -18.28 12.16
C GLN A 156 5.27 -19.24 11.00
N PHE A 157 5.57 -18.72 9.81
CA PHE A 157 5.62 -19.51 8.58
C PHE A 157 7.02 -19.64 7.95
N TYR A 158 7.99 -18.86 8.41
CA TYR A 158 9.34 -18.86 7.89
C TYR A 158 10.34 -19.30 8.96
N SER A 159 11.05 -20.40 8.68
CA SER A 159 12.18 -20.83 9.50
C SER A 159 13.32 -21.30 8.61
N THR A 160 14.54 -20.86 8.91
CA THR A 160 15.74 -21.34 8.21
C THR A 160 16.00 -22.84 8.42
N SER A 161 15.50 -23.41 9.52
CA SER A 161 15.62 -24.84 9.81
C SER A 161 14.74 -25.69 8.89
N SER A 162 13.65 -25.14 8.35
CA SER A 162 12.68 -25.87 7.52
C SER A 162 13.12 -26.01 6.06
N SER A 163 14.38 -25.71 5.74
CA SER A 163 14.90 -25.73 4.36
C SER A 163 14.78 -27.09 3.65
N LYS A 164 14.64 -28.17 4.40
CA LYS A 164 14.48 -29.55 3.91
C LYS A 164 13.01 -29.99 3.84
N ASP A 165 12.11 -29.23 4.46
CA ASP A 165 10.69 -29.57 4.53
C ASP A 165 9.98 -29.00 3.31
N GLU A 166 9.33 -29.87 2.55
CA GLU A 166 8.56 -29.49 1.36
C GLU A 166 7.39 -28.58 1.73
N CYS A 167 7.04 -27.64 0.84
CA CYS A 167 5.92 -26.70 1.01
C CYS A 167 6.10 -25.68 2.16
N THR A 168 7.34 -25.46 2.65
CA THR A 168 7.65 -24.38 3.59
C THR A 168 8.16 -23.13 2.87
N MET A 169 7.92 -21.94 3.44
CA MET A 169 8.39 -20.67 2.84
C MET A 169 9.91 -20.65 2.60
N MET A 170 10.71 -21.34 3.42
CA MET A 170 12.15 -21.43 3.21
C MET A 170 12.52 -22.36 2.04
N ALA A 171 11.82 -23.47 1.88
CA ALA A 171 12.01 -24.36 0.73
C ALA A 171 11.60 -23.67 -0.58
N ASP A 172 10.45 -22.99 -0.57
CA ASP A 172 9.94 -22.26 -1.73
C ASP A 172 10.86 -21.10 -2.13
N ARG A 173 11.37 -20.34 -1.16
CA ARG A 173 12.41 -19.32 -1.37
C ARG A 173 13.65 -19.87 -2.08
N ASN A 174 14.11 -21.06 -1.67
CA ASN A 174 15.28 -21.71 -2.27
C ASN A 174 14.98 -22.21 -3.69
N LEU A 175 13.78 -22.76 -3.92
CA LEU A 175 13.33 -23.24 -5.23
C LEU A 175 13.28 -22.11 -6.26
N ILE A 176 12.68 -20.95 -5.90
CA ILE A 176 12.59 -19.78 -6.79
C ILE A 176 13.88 -18.93 -6.80
N LYS A 177 14.90 -19.33 -6.01
CA LYS A 177 16.20 -18.66 -5.90
C LYS A 177 16.12 -17.18 -5.49
N ARG A 178 15.13 -16.79 -4.68
CA ARG A 178 15.01 -15.41 -4.14
C ARG A 178 15.99 -15.18 -2.99
N ARG A 179 17.20 -14.74 -3.31
CA ARG A 179 18.27 -14.48 -2.32
C ARG A 179 18.13 -13.17 -1.54
N ASN A 180 17.29 -12.25 -2.03
CA ASN A 180 17.05 -10.95 -1.42
C ASN A 180 16.11 -11.01 -0.20
N VAL A 181 15.36 -12.10 -0.05
CA VAL A 181 14.49 -12.35 1.10
C VAL A 181 15.34 -12.67 2.32
N LYS A 182 15.06 -12.04 3.45
CA LYS A 182 15.78 -12.23 4.72
C LYS A 182 14.87 -12.83 5.79
N ASP A 183 15.50 -13.31 6.86
CA ASP A 183 14.80 -13.81 8.05
C ASP A 183 14.19 -12.66 8.88
N ASP A 184 14.84 -11.50 8.86
CA ASP A 184 14.35 -10.26 9.51
C ASP A 184 13.70 -9.31 8.49
N PRO A 185 12.36 -9.13 8.54
CA PRO A 185 11.64 -8.23 7.64
C PRO A 185 11.98 -6.75 7.78
N HIS A 186 12.56 -6.31 8.91
CA HIS A 186 13.00 -4.91 9.04
C HIS A 186 14.18 -4.62 8.11
N ALA A 187 15.04 -5.61 7.88
CA ALA A 187 16.24 -5.48 7.07
C ALA A 187 15.99 -5.58 5.55
N ALA A 188 14.84 -6.10 5.12
CA ALA A 188 14.48 -6.26 3.71
C ALA A 188 12.96 -6.21 3.42
N TYR A 189 12.22 -5.33 4.10
CA TYR A 189 10.75 -5.23 4.06
C TYR A 189 10.12 -5.39 2.67
N ARG A 190 10.59 -4.67 1.66
CA ARG A 190 10.02 -4.74 0.30
C ARG A 190 10.16 -6.14 -0.31
N ALA A 191 11.34 -6.73 -0.20
CA ALA A 191 11.60 -8.06 -0.77
C ALA A 191 10.80 -9.15 -0.04
N ASP A 192 10.71 -9.04 1.28
CA ASP A 192 10.02 -10.01 2.13
C ASP A 192 8.50 -9.93 1.96
N ARG A 193 7.96 -8.71 1.85
CA ARG A 193 6.54 -8.47 1.52
C ARG A 193 6.19 -9.04 0.16
N ASP A 194 6.98 -8.74 -0.86
CA ASP A 194 6.71 -9.21 -2.24
C ASP A 194 6.81 -10.74 -2.32
N PHE A 195 7.71 -11.35 -1.53
CA PHE A 195 7.81 -12.80 -1.43
C PHE A 195 6.57 -13.41 -0.75
N LEU A 196 6.13 -12.86 0.38
CA LEU A 196 4.91 -13.33 1.05
C LEU A 196 3.68 -13.22 0.14
N ILE A 197 3.52 -12.12 -0.60
CA ILE A 197 2.41 -11.95 -1.54
C ILE A 197 2.47 -13.02 -2.64
N LEU A 198 3.65 -13.25 -3.22
CA LEU A 198 3.83 -14.29 -4.24
C LEU A 198 3.45 -15.66 -3.69
N GLU A 199 3.92 -15.97 -2.49
CA GLU A 199 3.71 -17.23 -1.82
C GLU A 199 2.22 -17.50 -1.52
N VAL A 200 1.53 -16.53 -0.92
CA VAL A 200 0.08 -16.60 -0.67
C VAL A 200 -0.69 -16.72 -1.99
N THR A 201 -0.30 -15.96 -3.01
CA THR A 201 -0.94 -16.02 -4.33
C THR A 201 -0.78 -17.40 -4.97
N ALA A 202 0.42 -17.98 -4.89
CA ALA A 202 0.70 -19.31 -5.41
C ALA A 202 -0.14 -20.38 -4.70
N ARG A 203 -0.25 -20.30 -3.37
CA ARG A 203 -1.10 -21.20 -2.58
C ARG A 203 -2.58 -21.05 -2.93
N ILE A 204 -3.09 -19.82 -3.09
CA ILE A 204 -4.49 -19.57 -3.53
C ILE A 204 -4.76 -20.14 -4.94
N ILE A 205 -3.80 -20.05 -5.85
CA ILE A 205 -3.94 -20.63 -7.20
C ILE A 205 -3.95 -22.16 -7.13
N CYS A 206 -3.05 -22.76 -6.36
CA CYS A 206 -3.02 -24.22 -6.15
C CYS A 206 -4.33 -24.73 -5.53
N ALA A 207 -4.81 -24.00 -4.53
CA ALA A 207 -6.13 -24.16 -3.92
C ALA A 207 -7.27 -24.11 -4.96
N ALA A 208 -7.29 -23.09 -5.82
CA ALA A 208 -8.28 -22.96 -6.87
C ALA A 208 -8.23 -24.15 -7.85
N PHE A 209 -7.04 -24.63 -8.22
CA PHE A 209 -6.89 -25.80 -9.08
C PHE A 209 -7.47 -27.06 -8.44
N HIS A 210 -7.23 -27.27 -7.15
CA HIS A 210 -7.79 -28.37 -6.40
C HIS A 210 -9.33 -28.32 -6.36
N VAL A 211 -9.91 -27.20 -5.95
CA VAL A 211 -11.37 -26.99 -5.78
C VAL A 211 -12.13 -26.98 -7.12
N LEU A 212 -11.48 -26.56 -8.20
CA LEU A 212 -12.09 -26.50 -9.52
C LEU A 212 -11.86 -27.78 -10.34
N GLY A 213 -11.02 -28.70 -9.85
CA GLY A 213 -10.65 -29.93 -10.56
C GLY A 213 -9.81 -29.67 -11.81
N MET A 214 -8.90 -28.70 -11.75
CA MET A 214 -7.99 -28.36 -12.84
C MET A 214 -6.60 -28.91 -12.56
N ASN A 215 -6.00 -29.60 -13.53
CA ASN A 215 -4.63 -30.09 -13.40
C ASN A 215 -3.61 -29.12 -14.00
N ASN A 216 -4.02 -28.35 -15.01
CA ASN A 216 -3.17 -27.37 -15.70
C ASN A 216 -3.87 -26.02 -15.89
N THR A 217 -3.07 -24.99 -16.17
CA THR A 217 -3.53 -23.62 -16.47
C THR A 217 -4.42 -23.52 -17.72
N LYS A 218 -4.40 -24.52 -18.59
CA LYS A 218 -5.19 -24.57 -19.83
C LYS A 218 -6.47 -25.41 -19.70
N ASP A 219 -6.62 -26.12 -18.58
CA ASP A 219 -7.78 -26.98 -18.39
C ASP A 219 -9.00 -26.13 -18.10
N LYS A 220 -10.18 -26.67 -18.44
CA LYS A 220 -11.44 -26.07 -18.01
C LYS A 220 -11.79 -26.59 -16.62
N PRO A 221 -12.39 -25.77 -15.74
CA PRO A 221 -12.82 -26.23 -14.44
C PRO A 221 -13.90 -27.30 -14.60
N GLN A 222 -13.66 -28.47 -14.01
CA GLN A 222 -14.57 -29.61 -14.10
C GLN A 222 -15.71 -29.48 -13.09
N GLN A 223 -15.45 -28.84 -11.95
CA GLN A 223 -16.39 -28.71 -10.84
C GLN A 223 -17.14 -27.37 -10.83
N LEU A 224 -17.07 -26.60 -11.91
CA LEU A 224 -17.81 -25.36 -12.09
C LEU A 224 -18.50 -25.39 -13.46
N GLN A 225 -19.84 -25.32 -13.45
CA GLN A 225 -20.61 -25.23 -14.68
C GLN A 225 -20.47 -23.82 -15.28
N ILE A 226 -19.57 -23.70 -16.25
CA ILE A 226 -19.37 -22.49 -17.04
C ILE A 226 -20.31 -22.57 -18.25
N PRO A 227 -21.35 -21.72 -18.37
CA PRO A 227 -22.22 -21.72 -19.54
C PRO A 227 -21.43 -21.43 -20.82
N GLU A 228 -21.68 -22.16 -21.90
CA GLU A 228 -21.01 -21.91 -23.19
C GLU A 228 -21.35 -20.52 -23.77
N THR A 229 -22.49 -19.96 -23.36
CA THR A 229 -23.01 -18.64 -23.77
C THR A 229 -22.34 -17.45 -23.06
N ILE A 230 -21.32 -17.66 -22.23
CA ILE A 230 -20.66 -16.58 -21.46
C ILE A 230 -20.17 -15.42 -22.34
N LYS A 231 -19.78 -15.68 -23.59
CA LYS A 231 -19.28 -14.62 -24.48
C LYS A 231 -20.35 -13.57 -24.80
N ASP A 232 -21.61 -13.98 -24.82
CA ASP A 232 -22.76 -13.14 -25.17
C ASP A 232 -23.47 -12.56 -23.93
N GLN A 233 -23.05 -12.99 -22.74
CA GLN A 233 -23.60 -12.52 -21.46
C GLN A 233 -23.09 -11.12 -21.10
N SER A 234 -23.88 -10.43 -20.28
CA SER A 234 -23.51 -9.14 -19.72
C SER A 234 -22.30 -9.26 -18.79
N GLU A 235 -21.52 -8.18 -18.64
CA GLU A 235 -20.36 -8.16 -17.73
C GLU A 235 -20.75 -8.48 -16.27
N MET A 236 -21.98 -8.14 -15.87
CA MET A 236 -22.52 -8.44 -14.54
C MET A 236 -22.70 -9.94 -14.30
N GLU A 237 -23.20 -10.70 -15.29
CA GLU A 237 -23.40 -12.15 -15.16
C GLU A 237 -22.07 -12.90 -15.13
N LYS A 238 -21.08 -12.45 -15.92
CA LYS A 238 -19.70 -12.96 -15.86
C LYS A 238 -19.10 -12.77 -14.48
N GLN A 239 -19.29 -11.57 -13.92
CA GLN A 239 -18.84 -11.23 -12.58
C GLN A 239 -19.53 -12.12 -11.52
N GLN A 240 -20.84 -12.39 -11.64
CA GLN A 240 -21.54 -13.28 -10.71
C GLN A 240 -21.01 -14.72 -10.73
N ILE A 241 -20.68 -15.26 -11.91
CA ILE A 241 -20.07 -16.58 -12.03
C ILE A 241 -18.69 -16.61 -11.35
N LEU A 242 -17.89 -15.55 -11.53
CA LEU A 242 -16.59 -15.44 -10.87
C LEU A 242 -16.72 -15.35 -9.34
N HIS A 243 -17.68 -14.58 -8.82
CA HIS A 243 -17.95 -14.51 -7.38
C HIS A 243 -18.40 -15.84 -6.81
N LYS A 244 -19.24 -16.61 -7.53
CA LYS A 244 -19.64 -17.97 -7.13
C LYS A 244 -18.44 -18.92 -7.07
N ALA A 245 -17.53 -18.83 -8.02
CA ALA A 245 -16.30 -19.63 -8.02
C ALA A 245 -15.39 -19.26 -6.84
N ALA A 246 -15.21 -17.95 -6.59
CA ALA A 246 -14.42 -17.46 -5.46
C ALA A 246 -15.00 -17.88 -4.11
N ALA A 247 -16.33 -17.78 -3.94
CA ALA A 247 -17.03 -18.22 -2.74
C ALA A 247 -16.77 -19.72 -2.47
N LYS A 248 -16.90 -20.58 -3.48
CA LYS A 248 -16.62 -22.02 -3.35
C LYS A 248 -15.19 -22.30 -2.84
N ILE A 249 -14.20 -21.57 -3.35
CA ILE A 249 -12.80 -21.72 -2.91
C ILE A 249 -12.62 -21.29 -1.46
N VAL A 250 -13.23 -20.17 -1.06
CA VAL A 250 -13.18 -19.67 0.32
C VAL A 250 -13.86 -20.64 1.28
N ASP A 251 -15.04 -21.15 0.93
CA ASP A 251 -15.81 -22.07 1.75
C ASP A 251 -15.04 -23.39 1.98
N GLU A 252 -14.38 -23.93 0.96
CA GLU A 252 -13.69 -25.23 1.08
C GLU A 252 -12.35 -25.13 1.82
N ILE A 253 -11.65 -24.00 1.74
CA ILE A 253 -10.25 -23.89 2.19
C ILE A 253 -10.10 -23.05 3.45
N ILE A 254 -10.88 -21.99 3.58
CA ILE A 254 -10.80 -21.06 4.71
C ILE A 254 -11.81 -21.47 5.78
N VAL A 255 -13.00 -21.93 5.38
CA VAL A 255 -14.04 -22.41 6.31
C VAL A 255 -13.88 -23.91 6.55
N ASN A 256 -12.74 -24.30 7.10
CA ASN A 256 -12.65 -25.62 7.70
C ASN A 256 -13.30 -25.53 9.09
N GLU A 257 -14.59 -25.88 9.19
CA GLU A 257 -15.39 -25.88 10.43
C GLU A 257 -14.60 -26.50 11.59
N GLN A 258 -13.85 -27.57 11.34
CA GLN A 258 -13.06 -28.25 12.36
C GLN A 258 -11.92 -27.39 12.93
N MET A 259 -11.27 -26.56 12.12
CA MET A 259 -10.24 -25.63 12.62
C MET A 259 -10.83 -24.43 13.33
N MET A 260 -11.97 -23.90 12.85
CA MET A 260 -12.67 -22.82 13.54
C MET A 260 -13.20 -23.27 14.89
N ASP A 261 -13.85 -24.43 14.95
CA ASP A 261 -14.38 -25.02 16.18
C ASP A 261 -13.26 -25.34 17.18
N ALA A 262 -12.13 -25.88 16.71
CA ALA A 262 -10.97 -26.13 17.56
C ALA A 262 -10.36 -24.81 18.09
N THR A 263 -10.27 -23.78 17.25
CA THR A 263 -9.72 -22.47 17.65
C THR A 263 -10.65 -21.76 18.64
N ILE A 264 -11.96 -21.80 18.40
CA ILE A 264 -12.98 -21.24 19.31
C ILE A 264 -12.98 -22.01 20.64
N SER A 265 -12.90 -23.34 20.61
CA SER A 265 -12.82 -24.17 21.82
C SER A 265 -11.55 -23.89 22.64
N ASN A 266 -10.41 -23.69 21.96
CA ASN A 266 -9.17 -23.32 22.63
C ASN A 266 -9.22 -21.91 23.24
N LEU A 267 -9.84 -20.94 22.56
CA LEU A 267 -10.02 -19.59 23.09
C LEU A 267 -10.97 -19.54 24.30
N ILE A 268 -12.08 -20.30 24.26
CA ILE A 268 -13.03 -20.40 25.38
C ILE A 268 -12.33 -21.03 26.59
N SER A 269 -11.60 -22.14 26.38
CA SER A 269 -10.89 -22.81 27.47
C SER A 269 -9.72 -21.99 28.05
N GLU A 270 -9.09 -21.11 27.28
CA GLU A 270 -8.12 -20.14 27.80
C GLU A 270 -8.77 -19.01 28.61
N GLN A 271 -9.94 -18.51 28.19
CA GLN A 271 -10.71 -17.53 28.98
C GLN A 271 -11.22 -18.12 30.29
N GLU A 272 -11.71 -19.36 30.28
CA GLU A 272 -12.18 -20.06 31.48
C GLU A 272 -11.04 -20.26 32.50
N LYS A 273 -9.81 -20.53 32.03
CA LYS A 273 -8.63 -20.64 32.91
C LYS A 273 -8.21 -19.31 33.53
N GLN A 274 -8.38 -18.20 32.82
CA GLN A 274 -8.07 -16.85 33.32
C GLN A 274 -9.12 -16.35 34.32
N ALA A 275 -10.38 -16.80 34.21
CA ALA A 275 -11.45 -16.44 35.14
C ALA A 275 -11.40 -17.24 36.47
N CYS A 276 -10.65 -18.34 36.52
CA CYS A 276 -10.51 -19.21 37.69
C CYS A 276 -9.25 -18.95 38.55
N THR A 277 -8.46 -17.93 38.21
CA THR A 277 -7.31 -17.43 39.00
C THR A 277 -7.60 -16.05 39.55
#